data_AF-A0A5B8EJY1-F1
#
_entry.id   AF-A0A5B8EJY1-F1
#
_cell.length_a   1.000
_cell.length_b   1.000
_cell.length_c   1.000
_cell.angle_alpha   90.00
_cell.angle_beta   90.00
_cell.angle_gamma   90.00
#
_symmetry.space_group_name_H-M   'P 1'
#
loop_
_entity.id
_entity.type
_entity.pdbx_description
1 polymer ?
#
loop_
_entity_poly.entity_id
_entity_poly.type
_entity_poly.pdbx_seq_one_letter_code
_entity_poly.pdbx_strand_id
1 'polypeptide(L)'
;MPAAAGAHRPPAGRVAGHVVARRRRRPAPDRPDPARRVRDRPAALPRPCDAVTWPDLLTDLVAGRDLSAEQTGWAMGEILAGEATPAQVAGFAVALRAKGETSEELAGLADAMYARRVPISVEGRLLDVVGTGGDRSMSVNISTMAAIVAAGAGATVVKHGNRSASSLSGSADVLEALGIRLDLPPDRVAAVAAEAGITFCFAAAFNPAMRHTAAPRRELGIATTFNYLGPLANPARPAASAIGCADLRMAPVMAGVFARRGADAWVVRGDDGLDELTTTTTSQVWVVTGGEVTTATVDPAAHGLAPATTADLRGGDAAHNAEVVRRLLAGDPGPVRDAVVLNAGAALAVHEASGAAVDDALAAGMVRAAAAIDTGAARATLERWVAAAS
;
A
#
# COMPACT_ATOMS: atom_id res chain seq x y z
N MET A 1 65.81 34.73 31.84
CA MET A 1 66.90 34.40 32.80
C MET A 1 66.34 34.45 34.22
N PRO A 2 66.79 33.63 35.18
CA PRO A 2 67.89 32.64 35.13
C PRO A 2 67.41 31.18 35.42
N ALA A 3 68.07 30.17 34.84
CA ALA A 3 69.10 29.27 35.42
C ALA A 3 68.45 28.03 36.10
N ALA A 4 68.65 26.78 35.66
CA ALA A 4 69.83 25.98 35.28
C ALA A 4 70.28 25.01 36.39
N ALA A 5 70.73 23.83 35.92
CA ALA A 5 71.77 22.97 36.46
C ALA A 5 71.37 21.77 37.36
N GLY A 6 71.92 20.62 36.98
CA GLY A 6 71.93 19.38 37.73
C GLY A 6 72.52 18.24 36.90
N ALA A 7 73.82 18.34 36.58
CA ALA A 7 74.57 17.42 35.73
C ALA A 7 75.22 16.28 36.52
N HIS A 8 75.37 15.09 35.91
CA HIS A 8 76.56 14.27 36.13
C HIS A 8 76.86 13.28 34.97
N ARG A 9 78.09 13.39 34.48
CA ARG A 9 78.92 12.49 33.64
C ARG A 9 80.09 12.02 34.57
N PRO A 10 81.07 11.13 34.22
CA PRO A 10 81.45 10.42 32.98
C PRO A 10 81.96 8.95 33.26
N PRO A 11 83.04 8.37 32.67
CA PRO A 11 83.23 7.88 31.28
C PRO A 11 83.76 6.41 31.11
N ALA A 12 83.68 5.95 29.85
CA ALA A 12 84.62 5.15 29.02
C ALA A 12 85.37 3.89 29.53
N GLY A 13 85.25 2.80 28.74
CA GLY A 13 86.19 1.68 28.65
C GLY A 13 86.06 0.91 27.33
N ARG A 14 87.19 0.75 26.60
CA ARG A 14 87.39 -0.03 25.35
C ARG A 14 87.27 -1.56 25.64
N VAL A 15 87.14 -2.53 24.72
CA VAL A 15 88.01 -2.94 23.60
C VAL A 15 87.29 -3.99 22.70
N ALA A 16 87.70 -3.99 21.43
CA ALA A 16 87.48 -4.84 20.25
C ALA A 16 87.04 -6.32 20.35
N GLY A 17 86.39 -6.79 19.27
CA GLY A 17 86.30 -8.20 18.90
C GLY A 17 85.50 -8.52 17.62
N HIS A 18 86.22 -8.61 16.50
CA HIS A 18 85.97 -9.44 15.31
C HIS A 18 84.88 -9.12 14.25
N VAL A 19 85.42 -9.00 13.03
CA VAL A 19 84.85 -9.11 11.68
C VAL A 19 84.10 -10.43 11.48
N VAL A 20 83.01 -10.46 10.69
CA VAL A 20 82.77 -11.38 9.55
C VAL A 20 81.35 -11.24 8.94
N ALA A 21 81.35 -11.12 7.61
CA ALA A 21 80.32 -11.45 6.62
C ALA A 21 78.94 -10.76 6.60
N ARG A 22 78.76 -9.94 5.56
CA ARG A 22 77.47 -9.58 4.96
C ARG A 22 76.66 -10.85 4.61
N ARG A 23 75.53 -11.06 5.28
CA ARG A 23 74.45 -11.94 4.79
C ARG A 23 73.26 -11.09 4.38
N ARG A 24 72.85 -11.24 3.12
CA ARG A 24 71.61 -10.67 2.56
C ARG A 24 70.43 -11.14 3.41
N ARG A 25 69.61 -10.21 3.90
CA ARG A 25 68.33 -10.53 4.56
C ARG A 25 67.42 -11.23 3.53
N ARG A 26 66.98 -12.45 3.84
CA ARG A 26 65.81 -13.07 3.19
C ARG A 26 64.56 -12.28 3.61
N PRO A 27 63.60 -12.01 2.71
CA PRO A 27 62.30 -11.49 3.13
C PRO A 27 61.57 -12.54 3.98
N ALA A 28 60.79 -12.07 4.95
CA ALA A 28 59.93 -12.90 5.78
C ALA A 28 58.88 -13.62 4.91
N PRO A 29 58.41 -14.82 5.30
CA PRO A 29 57.33 -15.48 4.58
C PRO A 29 56.04 -14.67 4.72
N ASP A 30 55.31 -14.51 3.61
CA ASP A 30 54.00 -13.86 3.58
C ASP A 30 53.04 -14.53 4.55
N ARG A 31 52.33 -13.71 5.34
CA ARG A 31 51.16 -14.16 6.09
C ARG A 31 50.09 -14.60 5.07
N PRO A 32 49.45 -15.76 5.24
CA PRO A 32 48.40 -16.17 4.33
C PRO A 32 47.21 -15.20 4.44
N ASP A 33 46.77 -14.72 3.29
CA ASP A 33 45.59 -13.89 3.08
C ASP A 33 44.32 -14.62 3.61
N PRO A 34 43.55 -14.02 4.53
CA PRO A 34 42.32 -14.62 5.05
C PRO A 34 41.21 -14.75 3.99
N ALA A 35 41.35 -14.14 2.81
CA ALA A 35 40.35 -14.16 1.74
C ALA A 35 40.37 -15.42 0.84
N ARG A 36 41.29 -16.37 1.05
CA ARG A 36 41.47 -17.53 0.14
C ARG A 36 40.91 -18.88 0.62
N ARG A 37 40.11 -18.92 1.70
CA ARG A 37 39.48 -20.16 2.24
C ARG A 37 37.94 -20.19 2.17
N VAL A 38 37.33 -19.60 1.14
CA VAL A 38 35.87 -19.73 0.92
C VAL A 38 35.55 -20.00 -0.55
N ARG A 39 36.25 -20.95 -1.17
CA ARG A 39 35.79 -21.59 -2.41
C ARG A 39 36.12 -23.08 -2.26
N ASP A 40 35.16 -23.92 -2.58
CA ASP A 40 35.13 -25.39 -2.40
C ASP A 40 34.53 -25.91 -1.07
N ARG A 41 33.33 -25.43 -0.73
CA ARG A 41 32.34 -26.27 -0.05
C ARG A 41 31.46 -26.92 -1.12
N PRO A 42 31.30 -28.26 -1.15
CA PRO A 42 30.33 -28.86 -2.06
C PRO A 42 28.95 -28.29 -1.76
N ALA A 43 28.21 -27.93 -2.82
CA ALA A 43 26.82 -27.50 -2.69
C ALA A 43 26.06 -28.56 -1.90
N ALA A 44 25.46 -28.17 -0.78
CA ALA A 44 24.59 -29.06 -0.03
C ALA A 44 23.48 -29.52 -0.98
N LEU A 45 23.26 -30.83 -1.06
CA LEU A 45 22.09 -31.40 -1.72
C LEU A 45 20.84 -30.68 -1.18
N PRO A 46 19.84 -30.38 -2.03
CA PRO A 46 18.62 -29.74 -1.56
C PRO A 46 18.04 -30.60 -0.44
N ARG A 47 17.86 -30.00 0.73
CA ARG A 47 17.18 -30.66 1.84
C ARG A 47 15.75 -30.96 1.40
N PRO A 48 15.11 -32.03 1.91
CA PRO A 48 13.66 -32.17 1.85
C PRO A 48 13.04 -30.83 2.31
N CYS A 49 11.92 -30.40 1.72
CA CYS A 49 11.20 -29.19 2.14
C CYS A 49 11.06 -29.19 3.68
N ASP A 50 11.96 -28.47 4.36
CA ASP A 50 11.91 -28.31 5.81
C ASP A 50 10.59 -27.57 6.06
N ALA A 51 9.69 -28.14 6.86
CA ALA A 51 8.39 -27.56 7.13
C ALA A 51 8.56 -26.11 7.60
N VAL A 52 7.89 -25.15 6.97
CA VAL A 52 7.98 -23.73 7.33
C VAL A 52 7.60 -23.55 8.80
N THR A 53 8.42 -22.86 9.59
CA THR A 53 8.16 -22.61 11.01
C THR A 53 8.24 -21.12 11.36
N TRP A 54 7.53 -20.72 12.42
CA TRP A 54 7.59 -19.35 12.94
C TRP A 54 9.01 -18.90 13.35
N PRO A 55 9.80 -19.70 14.11
CA PRO A 55 11.17 -19.32 14.44
C PRO A 55 12.04 -19.03 13.21
N ASP A 56 11.93 -19.83 12.15
CA ASP A 56 12.74 -19.64 10.94
C ASP A 56 12.33 -18.35 10.21
N LEU A 57 11.03 -18.14 10.00
CA LEU A 57 10.53 -16.92 9.34
C LEU A 57 10.91 -15.65 10.10
N LEU A 58 10.74 -15.65 11.42
CA LEU A 58 11.08 -14.48 12.25
C LEU A 58 12.60 -14.25 12.28
N THR A 59 13.41 -15.31 12.27
CA THR A 59 14.87 -15.21 12.19
C THR A 59 15.34 -14.61 10.86
N ASP A 60 14.70 -14.98 9.75
CA ASP A 60 14.96 -14.42 8.43
C ASP A 60 14.60 -12.92 8.38
N LEU A 61 13.40 -12.56 8.82
CA LEU A 61 12.94 -11.17 8.83
C LEU A 61 13.80 -10.26 9.70
N VAL A 62 14.15 -10.70 10.92
CA VAL A 62 15.02 -9.93 11.84
C VAL A 62 16.42 -9.76 11.27
N ALA A 63 16.90 -10.72 10.47
CA ALA A 63 18.18 -10.62 9.78
C ALA A 63 18.11 -9.84 8.45
N GLY A 64 16.95 -9.26 8.11
CA GLY A 64 16.75 -8.48 6.90
C GLY A 64 16.68 -9.30 5.62
N ARG A 65 16.35 -10.59 5.71
CA ARG A 65 16.19 -11.49 4.55
C ARG A 65 14.75 -11.51 4.07
N ASP A 66 14.57 -11.42 2.76
CA ASP A 66 13.27 -11.52 2.12
C ASP A 66 12.73 -12.94 2.23
N LEU A 67 11.42 -13.04 2.44
CA LEU A 67 10.66 -14.27 2.37
C LEU A 67 10.08 -14.45 0.96
N SER A 68 9.92 -15.69 0.54
CA SER A 68 9.16 -16.05 -0.66
C SER A 68 7.65 -15.83 -0.46
N ALA A 69 6.91 -15.76 -1.57
CA ALA A 69 5.44 -15.71 -1.53
C ALA A 69 4.83 -16.95 -0.83
N GLU A 70 5.46 -18.12 -0.95
CA GLU A 70 5.01 -19.34 -0.27
C GLU A 70 5.15 -19.22 1.25
N GLN A 71 6.26 -18.67 1.73
CA GLN A 71 6.51 -18.45 3.15
C GLN A 71 5.55 -17.43 3.77
N THR A 72 5.30 -16.30 3.09
CA THR A 72 4.33 -15.32 3.60
C THR A 72 2.90 -15.83 3.46
N GLY A 73 2.58 -16.59 2.42
CA GLY A 73 1.31 -17.28 2.25
C GLY A 73 1.04 -18.28 3.38
N TRP A 74 2.05 -19.07 3.77
CA TRP A 74 1.98 -19.96 4.93
C TRP A 74 1.73 -19.20 6.22
N ALA A 75 2.52 -18.15 6.50
CA ALA A 75 2.38 -17.34 7.71
C ALA A 75 0.98 -16.72 7.81
N MET A 76 0.49 -16.15 6.71
CA MET A 76 -0.86 -15.58 6.67
C MET A 76 -1.94 -16.66 6.79
N GLY A 77 -1.71 -17.85 6.23
CA GLY A 77 -2.59 -19.00 6.40
C GLY A 77 -2.79 -19.40 7.86
N GLU A 78 -1.71 -19.48 8.63
CA GLU A 78 -1.72 -19.75 10.08
C GLU A 78 -2.43 -18.64 10.87
N ILE A 79 -2.16 -17.37 10.52
CA ILE A 79 -2.80 -16.20 11.13
C ILE A 79 -4.33 -16.24 10.90
N LEU A 80 -4.75 -16.51 9.67
CA LEU A 80 -6.16 -16.55 9.30
C LEU A 80 -6.88 -17.81 9.82
N ALA A 81 -6.14 -18.89 10.12
CA ALA A 81 -6.65 -20.07 10.81
C ALA A 81 -6.85 -19.84 12.31
N GLY A 82 -6.15 -18.86 12.90
CA GLY A 82 -6.15 -18.63 14.35
C GLY A 82 -5.11 -19.46 15.11
N GLU A 83 -4.18 -20.08 14.40
CA GLU A 83 -3.12 -20.93 14.98
C GLU A 83 -1.87 -20.12 15.38
N ALA A 84 -1.72 -18.91 14.83
CA ALA A 84 -0.67 -17.98 15.23
C ALA A 84 -0.99 -17.32 16.58
N THR A 85 -0.06 -17.39 17.52
CA THR A 85 -0.15 -16.65 18.79
C THR A 85 -0.10 -15.13 18.56
N PRO A 86 -0.67 -14.31 19.46
CA PRO A 86 -0.57 -12.84 19.38
C PRO A 86 0.89 -12.34 19.23
N ALA A 87 1.84 -12.97 19.92
CA ALA A 87 3.25 -12.64 19.84
C ALA A 87 3.86 -12.94 18.46
N GLN A 88 3.49 -14.05 17.82
CA GLN A 88 3.92 -14.38 16.46
C GLN A 88 3.34 -13.40 15.45
N VAL A 89 2.05 -13.08 15.54
CA VAL A 89 1.39 -12.08 14.66
C VAL A 89 2.09 -10.73 14.78
N ALA A 90 2.32 -10.26 16.01
CA ALA A 90 2.97 -8.97 16.26
C ALA A 90 4.43 -8.97 15.78
N GLY A 91 5.19 -10.01 16.12
CA GLY A 91 6.58 -10.17 15.72
C GLY A 91 6.74 -10.19 14.20
N PHE A 92 5.88 -10.93 13.51
CA PHE A 92 5.86 -10.98 12.05
C PHE A 92 5.54 -9.62 11.43
N ALA A 93 4.48 -8.97 11.89
CA ALA A 93 4.05 -7.68 11.36
C ALA A 93 5.12 -6.58 11.51
N VAL A 94 5.80 -6.56 12.67
CA VAL A 94 6.86 -5.58 12.96
C VAL A 94 8.13 -5.92 12.21
N ALA A 95 8.58 -7.18 12.22
CA ALA A 95 9.82 -7.58 11.55
C ALA A 95 9.73 -7.41 10.03
N LEU A 96 8.60 -7.80 9.42
CA LEU A 96 8.35 -7.61 7.99
C LEU A 96 8.33 -6.13 7.61
N ARG A 97 7.62 -5.30 8.40
CA ARG A 97 7.59 -3.86 8.18
C ARG A 97 8.96 -3.20 8.34
N ALA A 98 9.73 -3.60 9.35
CA ALA A 98 11.05 -3.04 9.64
C ALA A 98 12.09 -3.43 8.58
N LYS A 99 12.03 -4.66 8.07
CA LYS A 99 12.83 -5.11 6.92
C LYS A 99 12.51 -4.29 5.67
N GLY A 100 11.23 -4.01 5.47
CA GLY A 100 10.69 -3.46 4.24
C GLY A 100 10.13 -4.57 3.37
N GLU A 101 8.82 -4.49 3.10
CA GLU A 101 8.08 -5.49 2.33
C GLU A 101 8.47 -5.50 0.86
N THR A 102 8.55 -6.68 0.25
CA THR A 102 8.64 -6.85 -1.20
C THR A 102 7.24 -7.10 -1.81
N SER A 103 7.10 -6.89 -3.12
CA SER A 103 5.85 -7.20 -3.82
C SER A 103 5.53 -8.70 -3.80
N GLU A 104 6.55 -9.56 -3.74
CA GLU A 104 6.37 -11.00 -3.66
C GLU A 104 5.81 -11.41 -2.29
N GLU A 105 6.38 -10.87 -1.21
CA GLU A 105 5.90 -11.10 0.15
C GLU A 105 4.44 -10.65 0.31
N LEU A 106 4.13 -9.44 -0.17
CA LEU A 106 2.80 -8.85 -0.09
C LEU A 106 1.78 -9.60 -0.95
N ALA A 107 2.19 -10.13 -2.11
CA ALA A 107 1.36 -11.00 -2.94
C ALA A 107 0.98 -12.29 -2.21
N GLY A 108 1.95 -12.97 -1.58
CA GLY A 108 1.70 -14.19 -0.81
C GLY A 108 0.71 -13.98 0.34
N LEU A 109 0.82 -12.87 1.07
CA LEU A 109 -0.15 -12.48 2.11
C LEU A 109 -1.55 -12.29 1.54
N ALA A 110 -1.67 -11.52 0.45
CA ALA A 110 -2.96 -11.20 -0.13
C ALA A 110 -3.60 -12.44 -0.79
N ASP A 111 -2.82 -13.35 -1.37
CA ASP A 111 -3.31 -14.61 -1.94
C ASP A 111 -3.86 -15.56 -0.86
N ALA A 112 -3.21 -15.61 0.31
CA ALA A 112 -3.74 -16.35 1.46
C ALA A 112 -5.07 -15.76 1.97
N MET A 113 -5.23 -14.43 1.95
CA MET A 113 -6.53 -13.79 2.24
C MET A 113 -7.59 -14.20 1.23
N TYR A 114 -7.25 -14.20 -0.06
CA TYR A 114 -8.16 -14.65 -1.11
C TYR A 114 -8.61 -16.10 -0.92
N ALA A 115 -7.74 -16.99 -0.45
CA ALA A 115 -8.08 -18.40 -0.23
C ALA A 115 -9.12 -18.61 0.90
N ARG A 116 -9.28 -17.64 1.82
CA ARG A 116 -10.16 -17.75 3.01
C ARG A 116 -11.29 -16.72 3.07
N ARG A 117 -11.38 -15.82 2.09
CA ARG A 117 -12.44 -14.81 2.03
C ARG A 117 -13.81 -15.44 1.78
N VAL A 118 -14.85 -14.69 2.09
CA VAL A 118 -16.19 -14.97 1.56
C VAL A 118 -16.19 -14.56 0.07
N PRO A 119 -16.46 -15.49 -0.87
CA PRO A 119 -16.42 -15.16 -2.29
C PRO A 119 -17.64 -14.31 -2.70
N ILE A 120 -17.44 -13.48 -3.72
CA ILE A 120 -18.48 -12.74 -4.41
C ILE A 120 -18.15 -12.73 -5.90
N SER A 121 -19.16 -12.81 -6.75
CA SER A 121 -19.02 -12.74 -8.20
C SER A 121 -19.94 -11.66 -8.73
N VAL A 122 -19.38 -10.73 -9.50
CA VAL A 122 -20.09 -9.68 -10.22
C VAL A 122 -19.59 -9.72 -11.65
N GLU A 123 -20.51 -9.69 -12.62
CA GLU A 123 -20.15 -9.75 -14.04
C GLU A 123 -19.56 -8.43 -14.54
N GLY A 124 -18.76 -8.53 -15.62
CA GLY A 124 -18.19 -7.38 -16.30
C GLY A 124 -16.80 -6.98 -15.80
N ARG A 125 -16.30 -5.87 -16.36
CA ARG A 125 -15.01 -5.29 -15.98
C ARG A 125 -15.20 -4.42 -14.75
N LEU A 126 -14.86 -4.95 -13.59
CA LEU A 126 -15.08 -4.29 -12.30
C LEU A 126 -13.98 -3.28 -11.98
N LEU A 127 -14.36 -2.19 -11.32
CA LEU A 127 -13.50 -1.14 -10.80
C LEU A 127 -13.56 -1.09 -9.27
N ASP A 128 -12.40 -0.95 -8.62
CA ASP A 128 -12.31 -0.53 -7.21
C ASP A 128 -11.61 0.82 -7.11
N VAL A 129 -12.04 1.61 -6.12
CA VAL A 129 -11.51 2.94 -5.82
C VAL A 129 -11.33 2.98 -4.31
N VAL A 130 -10.10 2.86 -3.81
CA VAL A 130 -9.86 2.69 -2.37
C VAL A 130 -8.47 3.18 -1.97
N GLY A 131 -8.34 3.73 -0.77
CA GLY A 131 -7.05 4.12 -0.19
C GLY A 131 -6.57 3.13 0.87
N THR A 132 -5.29 3.14 1.18
CA THR A 132 -4.73 2.45 2.37
C THR A 132 -5.20 3.10 3.67
N GLY A 133 -5.62 4.37 3.62
CA GLY A 133 -5.79 5.25 4.76
C GLY A 133 -4.47 5.53 5.48
N GLY A 134 -4.57 6.18 6.64
CA GLY A 134 -3.43 6.42 7.54
C GLY A 134 -2.54 7.61 7.17
N ASP A 135 -2.96 8.42 6.19
CA ASP A 135 -2.37 9.71 5.80
C ASP A 135 -2.51 10.81 6.87
N ARG A 136 -3.47 10.65 7.81
CA ARG A 136 -3.82 11.60 8.88
C ARG A 136 -4.27 12.97 8.35
N SER A 137 -4.72 13.05 7.10
CA SER A 137 -5.22 14.30 6.51
C SER A 137 -6.58 14.73 7.10
N MET A 138 -7.34 13.75 7.61
CA MET A 138 -8.72 13.94 8.07
C MET A 138 -9.59 14.56 6.97
N SER A 139 -9.34 14.19 5.72
CA SER A 139 -10.07 14.67 4.56
C SER A 139 -11.51 14.15 4.51
N VAL A 140 -12.33 14.76 3.66
CA VAL A 140 -13.61 14.20 3.21
C VAL A 140 -13.35 12.87 2.48
N ASN A 141 -14.35 11.98 2.39
CA ASN A 141 -14.17 10.65 1.80
C ASN A 141 -14.10 10.67 0.25
N ILE A 142 -12.99 11.21 -0.30
CA ILE A 142 -12.74 11.40 -1.74
C ILE A 142 -12.94 10.10 -2.52
N SER A 143 -12.25 9.00 -2.17
CA SER A 143 -12.45 7.70 -2.85
C SER A 143 -13.88 7.15 -2.79
N THR A 144 -14.72 7.57 -1.83
CA THR A 144 -16.13 7.16 -1.76
C THR A 144 -16.98 7.97 -2.74
N MET A 145 -16.76 9.28 -2.78
CA MET A 145 -17.39 10.17 -3.75
C MET A 145 -16.95 9.83 -5.19
N ALA A 146 -15.66 9.57 -5.41
CA ALA A 146 -15.11 9.17 -6.70
C ALA A 146 -15.68 7.85 -7.20
N ALA A 147 -15.88 6.87 -6.32
CA ALA A 147 -16.55 5.60 -6.65
C ALA A 147 -17.99 5.82 -7.17
N ILE A 148 -18.78 6.65 -6.48
CA ILE A 148 -20.16 6.98 -6.89
C ILE A 148 -20.17 7.69 -8.25
N VAL A 149 -19.25 8.65 -8.45
CA VAL A 149 -19.13 9.40 -9.71
C VAL A 149 -18.70 8.49 -10.86
N ALA A 150 -17.71 7.61 -10.65
CA ALA A 150 -17.27 6.65 -11.67
C ALA A 150 -18.39 5.68 -12.06
N ALA A 151 -19.20 5.23 -11.10
CA ALA A 151 -20.39 4.42 -11.38
C ALA A 151 -21.45 5.20 -12.15
N GLY A 152 -21.67 6.48 -11.81
CA GLY A 152 -22.52 7.39 -12.58
C GLY A 152 -22.02 7.64 -14.01
N ALA A 153 -20.72 7.50 -14.26
CA ALA A 153 -20.10 7.59 -15.57
C ALA A 153 -20.05 6.23 -16.33
N GLY A 154 -20.71 5.20 -15.80
CA GLY A 154 -20.94 3.91 -16.46
C GLY A 154 -19.97 2.79 -16.08
N ALA A 155 -19.04 2.99 -15.15
CA ALA A 155 -18.21 1.91 -14.64
C ALA A 155 -19.00 1.01 -13.66
N THR A 156 -18.75 -0.30 -13.65
CA THR A 156 -19.28 -1.18 -12.60
C THR A 156 -18.32 -1.18 -11.42
N VAL A 157 -18.73 -0.57 -10.31
CA VAL A 157 -17.85 -0.36 -9.15
C VAL A 157 -18.14 -1.39 -8.06
N VAL A 158 -17.11 -2.13 -7.63
CA VAL A 158 -17.19 -2.99 -6.45
C VAL A 158 -16.18 -2.45 -5.44
N LYS A 159 -16.62 -1.50 -4.61
CA LYS A 159 -15.73 -0.84 -3.66
C LYS A 159 -15.46 -1.75 -2.47
N HIS A 160 -14.20 -1.98 -2.12
CA HIS A 160 -13.84 -2.61 -0.84
C HIS A 160 -13.54 -1.54 0.20
N GLY A 161 -13.97 -1.74 1.43
CA GLY A 161 -13.66 -0.78 2.48
C GLY A 161 -14.04 -1.24 3.88
N ASN A 162 -13.68 -0.40 4.84
CA ASN A 162 -13.91 -0.67 6.26
C ASN A 162 -14.35 0.61 6.98
N ARG A 163 -14.70 0.47 8.26
CA ARG A 163 -14.81 1.60 9.19
C ARG A 163 -13.44 2.20 9.43
N SER A 164 -13.42 3.49 9.77
CA SER A 164 -12.16 4.18 10.08
C SER A 164 -11.45 3.58 11.29
N ALA A 165 -10.12 3.51 11.22
CA ALA A 165 -9.25 3.24 12.37
C ALA A 165 -8.56 4.50 12.91
N SER A 166 -8.56 5.61 12.17
CA SER A 166 -7.74 6.80 12.48
C SER A 166 -8.33 8.15 12.04
N SER A 167 -9.26 8.20 11.08
CA SER A 167 -10.05 9.39 10.74
C SER A 167 -11.35 9.48 11.55
N LEU A 168 -12.03 10.63 11.52
CA LEU A 168 -13.34 10.83 12.16
C LEU A 168 -14.45 9.97 11.53
N SER A 169 -14.30 9.60 10.26
CA SER A 169 -15.29 8.81 9.52
C SER A 169 -14.65 8.02 8.36
N GLY A 170 -14.92 6.71 8.30
CA GLY A 170 -14.49 5.84 7.20
C GLY A 170 -15.55 5.75 6.10
N SER A 171 -15.22 5.07 5.01
CA SER A 171 -16.17 4.84 3.91
C SER A 171 -17.44 4.12 4.38
N ALA A 172 -17.31 3.12 5.24
CA ALA A 172 -18.46 2.39 5.79
C ALA A 172 -19.39 3.32 6.60
N ASP A 173 -18.82 4.19 7.43
CA ASP A 173 -19.58 5.08 8.31
C ASP A 173 -20.38 6.12 7.51
N VAL A 174 -19.78 6.68 6.44
CA VAL A 174 -20.48 7.60 5.52
C VAL A 174 -21.55 6.90 4.70
N LEU A 175 -21.28 5.69 4.21
CA LEU A 175 -22.25 4.93 3.41
C LEU A 175 -23.51 4.60 4.24
N GLU A 176 -23.36 4.23 5.52
CA GLU A 176 -24.51 4.07 6.42
C GLU A 176 -25.28 5.38 6.62
N ALA A 177 -24.58 6.50 6.81
CA ALA A 177 -25.21 7.82 6.94
C ALA A 177 -25.89 8.30 5.63
N LEU A 178 -25.56 7.71 4.50
CA LEU A 178 -26.24 7.88 3.21
C LEU A 178 -27.42 6.92 3.01
N GLY A 179 -27.63 5.96 3.91
CA GLY A 179 -28.72 4.99 3.87
C GLY A 179 -28.36 3.63 3.25
N ILE A 180 -27.07 3.35 3.01
CA ILE A 180 -26.62 2.05 2.50
C ILE A 180 -26.47 1.07 3.67
N ARG A 181 -27.14 -0.08 3.56
CA ARG A 181 -26.97 -1.18 4.52
C ARG A 181 -25.68 -1.95 4.29
N LEU A 182 -24.93 -2.19 5.36
CA LEU A 182 -23.66 -2.93 5.33
C LEU A 182 -23.79 -4.40 5.78
N ASP A 183 -24.97 -4.79 6.25
CA ASP A 183 -25.28 -6.12 6.80
C ASP A 183 -25.90 -7.06 5.76
N LEU A 184 -25.80 -6.71 4.47
CA LEU A 184 -26.35 -7.50 3.38
C LEU A 184 -25.58 -8.83 3.22
N PRO A 185 -26.29 -9.94 2.94
CA PRO A 185 -25.62 -11.20 2.60
C PRO A 185 -24.87 -11.09 1.27
N PRO A 186 -23.79 -11.87 1.05
CA PRO A 186 -22.93 -11.77 -0.14
C PRO A 186 -23.67 -11.79 -1.48
N ASP A 187 -24.68 -12.66 -1.63
CA ASP A 187 -25.46 -12.75 -2.88
C ASP A 187 -26.26 -11.48 -3.16
N ARG A 188 -26.75 -10.78 -2.12
CA ARG A 188 -27.39 -9.47 -2.28
C ARG A 188 -26.39 -8.37 -2.57
N VAL A 189 -25.20 -8.41 -1.97
CA VAL A 189 -24.11 -7.47 -2.32
C VAL A 189 -23.77 -7.58 -3.82
N ALA A 190 -23.75 -8.79 -4.37
CA ALA A 190 -23.53 -9.02 -5.80
C ALA A 190 -24.68 -8.46 -6.66
N ALA A 191 -25.93 -8.76 -6.30
CA ALA A 191 -27.10 -8.28 -7.02
C ALA A 191 -27.20 -6.75 -7.04
N VAL A 192 -26.88 -6.08 -5.93
CA VAL A 192 -26.83 -4.61 -5.84
C VAL A 192 -25.88 -4.01 -6.88
N ALA A 193 -24.74 -4.66 -7.16
CA ALA A 193 -23.82 -4.18 -8.19
C ALA A 193 -24.45 -4.17 -9.58
N ALA A 194 -25.24 -5.19 -9.91
CA ALA A 194 -25.96 -5.27 -11.19
C ALA A 194 -27.14 -4.29 -11.26
N GLU A 195 -27.85 -4.09 -10.15
CA GLU A 195 -29.03 -3.21 -10.07
C GLU A 195 -28.65 -1.71 -10.09
N ALA A 196 -27.56 -1.34 -9.40
CA ALA A 196 -27.16 0.07 -9.22
C ALA A 196 -25.95 0.48 -10.06
N GLY A 197 -25.15 -0.46 -10.55
CA GLY A 197 -23.81 -0.21 -11.13
C GLY A 197 -22.71 -0.05 -10.09
N ILE A 198 -23.04 -0.15 -8.80
CA ILE A 198 -22.11 -0.02 -7.68
C ILE A 198 -22.54 -0.89 -6.50
N THR A 199 -21.57 -1.45 -5.78
CA THR A 199 -21.79 -2.10 -4.48
C THR A 199 -20.61 -1.87 -3.54
N PHE A 200 -20.76 -2.27 -2.28
CA PHE A 200 -19.72 -2.17 -1.26
C PHE A 200 -19.49 -3.50 -0.55
N CYS A 201 -18.25 -3.98 -0.62
CA CYS A 201 -17.79 -5.12 0.13
C CYS A 201 -17.23 -4.65 1.49
N PHE A 202 -18.01 -4.81 2.56
CA PHE A 202 -17.55 -4.47 3.90
C PHE A 202 -16.49 -5.46 4.38
N ALA A 203 -15.27 -5.00 4.62
CA ALA A 203 -14.10 -5.84 4.88
C ALA A 203 -14.32 -6.84 6.04
N ALA A 204 -15.02 -6.45 7.10
CA ALA A 204 -15.29 -7.34 8.22
C ALA A 204 -16.21 -8.52 7.87
N ALA A 205 -17.14 -8.32 6.91
CA ALA A 205 -18.04 -9.37 6.43
C ALA A 205 -17.34 -10.31 5.43
N PHE A 206 -16.48 -9.77 4.56
CA PHE A 206 -15.84 -10.54 3.49
C PHE A 206 -14.49 -11.16 3.87
N ASN A 207 -13.83 -10.64 4.91
CA ASN A 207 -12.57 -11.17 5.44
C ASN A 207 -12.66 -11.43 6.97
N PRO A 208 -13.62 -12.24 7.46
CA PRO A 208 -13.88 -12.40 8.90
C PRO A 208 -12.72 -13.03 9.67
N ALA A 209 -11.86 -13.80 9.00
CA ALA A 209 -10.64 -14.37 9.59
C ALA A 209 -9.61 -13.30 10.01
N MET A 210 -9.68 -12.09 9.46
CA MET A 210 -8.82 -10.97 9.88
C MET A 210 -9.02 -10.57 11.35
N ARG A 211 -10.11 -11.02 12.00
CA ARG A 211 -10.32 -10.82 13.45
C ARG A 211 -9.16 -11.33 14.31
N HIS A 212 -8.43 -12.36 13.86
CA HIS A 212 -7.27 -12.91 14.57
C HIS A 212 -6.09 -11.92 14.62
N THR A 213 -6.05 -10.95 13.71
CA THR A 213 -5.04 -9.87 13.72
C THR A 213 -5.44 -8.68 14.60
N ALA A 214 -6.70 -8.60 15.02
CA ALA A 214 -7.28 -7.37 15.56
C ALA A 214 -6.67 -6.95 16.90
N ALA A 215 -6.45 -7.88 17.82
CA ALA A 215 -5.81 -7.60 19.12
C ALA A 215 -4.34 -7.17 18.96
N PRO A 216 -3.47 -7.96 18.29
CA PRO A 216 -2.08 -7.55 18.03
C PRO A 216 -1.97 -6.18 17.35
N ARG A 217 -2.81 -5.89 16.35
CA ARG A 217 -2.79 -4.59 15.65
C ARG A 217 -3.16 -3.43 16.55
N ARG A 218 -4.18 -3.59 17.41
CA ARG A 218 -4.59 -2.55 18.37
C ARG A 218 -3.51 -2.32 19.43
N GLU A 219 -2.92 -3.39 19.96
CA GLU A 219 -1.87 -3.32 20.98
C GLU A 219 -0.59 -2.68 20.44
N LEU A 220 -0.20 -2.99 19.19
CA LEU A 220 0.95 -2.39 18.54
C LEU A 220 0.75 -0.89 18.27
N GLY A 221 -0.45 -0.46 17.88
CA GLY A 221 -0.77 0.96 17.67
C GLY A 221 0.02 1.66 16.54
N ILE A 222 0.74 0.90 15.71
CA ILE A 222 1.54 1.41 14.59
C ILE A 222 1.06 0.83 13.26
N ALA A 223 1.36 1.53 12.16
CA ALA A 223 1.13 1.01 10.82
C ALA A 223 2.07 -0.18 10.53
N THR A 224 1.51 -1.29 10.06
CA THR A 224 2.25 -2.51 9.69
C THR A 224 1.77 -3.01 8.33
N THR A 225 2.37 -4.08 7.78
CA THR A 225 1.99 -4.64 6.47
C THR A 225 0.48 -4.83 6.30
N PHE A 226 -0.26 -5.14 7.38
CA PHE A 226 -1.72 -5.26 7.38
C PHE A 226 -2.48 -4.02 6.91
N ASN A 227 -1.89 -2.82 6.99
CA ASN A 227 -2.49 -1.58 6.52
C ASN A 227 -2.57 -1.51 4.98
N TYR A 228 -1.74 -2.26 4.26
CA TYR A 228 -1.71 -2.24 2.79
C TYR A 228 -2.50 -3.40 2.16
N LEU A 229 -2.91 -4.39 2.96
CA LEU A 229 -3.64 -5.56 2.46
C LEU A 229 -5.10 -5.26 2.09
N GLY A 230 -5.71 -4.21 2.66
CA GLY A 230 -7.10 -3.85 2.39
C GLY A 230 -7.37 -3.63 0.89
N PRO A 231 -6.66 -2.70 0.24
CA PRO A 231 -6.76 -2.48 -1.21
C PRO A 231 -6.41 -3.71 -2.07
N LEU A 232 -5.60 -4.65 -1.55
CA LEU A 232 -5.13 -5.82 -2.29
C LEU A 232 -6.03 -7.06 -2.13
N ALA A 233 -7.07 -6.98 -1.29
CA ALA A 233 -7.91 -8.09 -0.88
C ALA A 233 -9.41 -7.86 -1.14
N ASN A 234 -9.75 -7.03 -2.12
CA ASN A 234 -11.13 -6.88 -2.57
C ASN A 234 -11.70 -8.24 -3.01
N PRO A 235 -12.77 -8.75 -2.38
CA PRO A 235 -13.23 -10.12 -2.60
C PRO A 235 -13.71 -10.41 -4.02
N ALA A 236 -14.07 -9.38 -4.79
CA ALA A 236 -14.52 -9.50 -6.18
C ALA A 236 -13.37 -9.58 -7.20
N ARG A 237 -12.10 -9.38 -6.79
CA ARG A 237 -10.93 -9.36 -7.68
C ARG A 237 -11.14 -8.47 -8.92
N PRO A 238 -11.32 -7.16 -8.71
CA PRO A 238 -11.58 -6.23 -9.81
C PRO A 238 -10.42 -6.21 -10.80
N ALA A 239 -10.75 -6.09 -12.08
CA ALA A 239 -9.76 -6.04 -13.16
C ALA A 239 -9.08 -4.66 -13.26
N ALA A 240 -9.72 -3.62 -12.71
CA ALA A 240 -9.25 -2.24 -12.68
C ALA A 240 -9.26 -1.71 -11.23
N SER A 241 -8.24 -0.95 -10.82
CA SER A 241 -8.13 -0.44 -9.45
C SER A 241 -7.44 0.93 -9.38
N ALA A 242 -8.13 1.95 -8.86
CA ALA A 242 -7.51 3.21 -8.47
C ALA A 242 -7.24 3.21 -6.97
N ILE A 243 -5.96 3.23 -6.60
CA ILE A 243 -5.52 2.92 -5.25
C ILE A 243 -4.68 4.04 -4.64
N GLY A 244 -5.19 4.62 -3.57
CA GLY A 244 -4.44 5.55 -2.73
C GLY A 244 -3.42 4.86 -1.83
N CYS A 245 -2.18 5.36 -1.75
CA CYS A 245 -1.20 4.90 -0.78
C CYS A 245 -0.45 6.05 -0.10
N ALA A 246 -0.66 6.22 1.21
CA ALA A 246 -0.03 7.30 1.98
C ALA A 246 1.50 7.15 2.10
N ASP A 247 2.00 5.91 2.05
CA ASP A 247 3.43 5.59 2.21
C ASP A 247 4.13 5.49 0.85
N LEU A 248 5.04 6.43 0.59
CA LEU A 248 5.81 6.50 -0.66
C LEU A 248 6.61 5.23 -0.95
N ARG A 249 7.10 4.55 0.09
CA ARG A 249 7.88 3.30 -0.06
C ARG A 249 6.99 2.14 -0.50
N MET A 250 5.71 2.17 -0.11
CA MET A 250 4.79 1.05 -0.32
C MET A 250 3.97 1.16 -1.60
N ALA A 251 3.79 2.37 -2.14
CA ALA A 251 3.11 2.56 -3.41
C ALA A 251 3.68 1.70 -4.57
N PRO A 252 5.01 1.69 -4.84
CA PRO A 252 5.57 0.80 -5.86
C PRO A 252 5.45 -0.68 -5.50
N VAL A 253 5.52 -1.04 -4.22
CA VAL A 253 5.37 -2.43 -3.75
C VAL A 253 3.96 -2.94 -4.06
N MET A 254 2.94 -2.13 -3.78
CA MET A 254 1.54 -2.42 -4.10
C MET A 254 1.29 -2.51 -5.60
N ALA A 255 1.85 -1.58 -6.39
CA ALA A 255 1.77 -1.63 -7.85
C ALA A 255 2.35 -2.94 -8.41
N GLY A 256 3.48 -3.41 -7.85
CA GLY A 256 4.06 -4.71 -8.21
C GLY A 256 3.17 -5.92 -7.88
N VAL A 257 2.30 -5.84 -6.87
CA VAL A 257 1.31 -6.90 -6.58
C VAL A 257 0.23 -6.95 -7.66
N PHE A 258 -0.29 -5.79 -8.08
CA PHE A 258 -1.26 -5.72 -9.18
C PHE A 258 -0.65 -6.22 -10.50
N ALA A 259 0.59 -5.83 -10.79
CA ALA A 259 1.33 -6.25 -11.98
C ALA A 259 1.46 -7.78 -12.05
N ARG A 260 1.89 -8.42 -10.95
CA ARG A 260 1.99 -9.89 -10.86
C ARG A 260 0.66 -10.61 -11.07
N ARG A 261 -0.46 -9.95 -10.77
CA ARG A 261 -1.82 -10.50 -10.95
C ARG A 261 -2.40 -10.22 -12.33
N GLY A 262 -1.74 -9.41 -13.16
CA GLY A 262 -2.25 -8.98 -14.45
C GLY A 262 -3.50 -8.08 -14.34
N ALA A 263 -3.67 -7.39 -13.21
CA ALA A 263 -4.74 -6.42 -13.03
C ALA A 263 -4.24 -5.01 -13.39
N ASP A 264 -5.10 -4.21 -14.00
CA ASP A 264 -4.78 -2.81 -14.30
C ASP A 264 -4.99 -1.97 -13.06
N ALA A 265 -4.03 -1.12 -12.71
CA ALA A 265 -4.12 -0.31 -11.52
C ALA A 265 -3.35 1.01 -11.65
N TRP A 266 -3.90 2.09 -11.10
CA TRP A 266 -3.11 3.26 -10.77
C TRP A 266 -2.98 3.32 -9.26
N VAL A 267 -1.76 3.13 -8.76
CA VAL A 267 -1.44 3.44 -7.36
C VAL A 267 -1.02 4.90 -7.33
N VAL A 268 -1.59 5.70 -6.44
CA VAL A 268 -1.40 7.15 -6.39
C VAL A 268 -1.00 7.62 -5.00
N ARG A 269 -0.25 8.71 -4.95
CA ARG A 269 0.10 9.42 -3.72
C ARG A 269 0.33 10.89 -4.01
N GLY A 270 -0.37 11.77 -3.29
CA GLY A 270 -0.07 13.20 -3.30
C GLY A 270 1.29 13.49 -2.66
N ASP A 271 2.03 14.47 -3.20
CA ASP A 271 3.31 14.89 -2.62
C ASP A 271 3.14 15.62 -1.27
N ASP A 272 1.92 15.99 -0.93
CA ASP A 272 1.46 16.43 0.40
C ASP A 272 1.23 15.26 1.39
N GLY A 273 1.38 14.01 0.93
CA GLY A 273 1.22 12.80 1.72
C GLY A 273 -0.18 12.18 1.69
N LEU A 274 -1.13 12.79 0.97
CA LEU A 274 -2.48 12.28 0.80
C LEU A 274 -2.47 10.93 0.06
N ASP A 275 -3.30 9.97 0.50
CA ASP A 275 -3.53 8.72 -0.21
C ASP A 275 -4.61 8.86 -1.28
N GLU A 276 -4.53 9.92 -2.08
CA GLU A 276 -5.40 10.22 -3.22
C GLU A 276 -4.55 11.04 -4.22
N LEU A 277 -5.05 11.26 -5.44
CA LEU A 277 -4.57 12.39 -6.24
C LEU A 277 -5.00 13.68 -5.53
N THR A 278 -4.03 14.53 -5.20
CA THR A 278 -4.28 15.79 -4.49
C THR A 278 -4.47 16.96 -5.45
N THR A 279 -5.20 17.98 -5.04
CA THR A 279 -5.32 19.28 -5.72
C THR A 279 -4.46 20.37 -5.06
N THR A 280 -3.68 20.04 -4.02
CA THR A 280 -2.84 21.01 -3.29
C THR A 280 -1.44 21.15 -3.89
N THR A 281 -0.96 20.10 -4.56
CA THR A 281 0.38 19.98 -5.16
C THR A 281 0.37 18.85 -6.20
N THR A 282 1.54 18.38 -6.63
CA THR A 282 1.68 17.25 -7.55
C THR A 282 1.37 15.91 -6.89
N SER A 283 1.11 14.89 -7.71
CA SER A 283 0.93 13.52 -7.25
C SER A 283 1.81 12.56 -8.06
N GLN A 284 2.36 11.56 -7.39
CA GLN A 284 3.08 10.46 -8.00
C GLN A 284 2.09 9.34 -8.35
N VAL A 285 2.23 8.77 -9.55
CA VAL A 285 1.36 7.70 -10.06
C VAL A 285 2.21 6.53 -10.53
N TRP A 286 1.91 5.34 -10.03
CA TRP A 286 2.44 4.07 -10.52
C TRP A 286 1.36 3.37 -11.34
N VAL A 287 1.53 3.36 -12.66
CA VAL A 287 0.58 2.81 -13.63
C VAL A 287 0.94 1.36 -13.90
N VAL A 288 -0.01 0.48 -13.63
CA VAL A 288 0.07 -0.95 -13.89
C VAL A 288 -0.82 -1.28 -15.07
N THR A 289 -0.21 -1.77 -16.15
CA THR A 289 -0.91 -2.23 -17.34
C THR A 289 -0.15 -3.39 -17.95
N GLY A 290 -0.83 -4.47 -18.32
CA GLY A 290 -0.19 -5.61 -19.00
C GLY A 290 0.91 -6.31 -18.19
N GLY A 291 0.83 -6.23 -16.86
CA GLY A 291 1.82 -6.83 -15.95
C GLY A 291 3.09 -6.01 -15.75
N GLU A 292 3.18 -4.81 -16.31
CA GLU A 292 4.31 -3.89 -16.17
C GLU A 292 3.93 -2.66 -15.34
N VAL A 293 4.92 -2.07 -14.66
CA VAL A 293 4.74 -0.85 -13.86
C VAL A 293 5.51 0.30 -14.52
N THR A 294 4.82 1.38 -14.86
CA THR A 294 5.43 2.66 -15.25
C THR A 294 5.10 3.74 -14.23
N THR A 295 5.83 4.86 -14.26
CA THR A 295 5.63 5.97 -13.32
C THR A 295 5.35 7.26 -14.05
N ALA A 296 4.46 8.08 -13.51
CA ALA A 296 4.17 9.42 -13.98
C ALA A 296 3.98 10.37 -12.79
N THR A 297 4.04 11.67 -13.06
CA THR A 297 3.68 12.73 -12.12
C THR A 297 2.50 13.49 -12.70
N VAL A 298 1.47 13.69 -11.89
CA VAL A 298 0.28 14.46 -12.25
C VAL A 298 0.33 15.81 -11.55
N ASP A 299 0.22 16.89 -12.33
CA ASP A 299 0.04 18.25 -11.82
C ASP A 299 -1.42 18.68 -12.07
N PRO A 300 -2.24 18.90 -11.02
CA PRO A 300 -3.62 19.36 -11.16
C PRO A 300 -3.76 20.65 -11.99
N ALA A 301 -2.76 21.54 -11.96
CA ALA A 301 -2.79 22.78 -12.73
C ALA A 301 -2.74 22.53 -14.25
N ALA A 302 -2.06 21.47 -14.69
CA ALA A 302 -2.04 21.05 -16.10
C ALA A 302 -3.42 20.57 -16.57
N HIS A 303 -4.27 20.13 -15.64
CA HIS A 303 -5.65 19.72 -15.88
C HIS A 303 -6.67 20.84 -15.61
N GLY A 304 -6.21 22.08 -15.48
CA GLY A 304 -7.06 23.26 -15.31
C GLY A 304 -7.67 23.42 -13.92
N LEU A 305 -7.19 22.70 -12.91
CA LEU A 305 -7.69 22.80 -11.54
C LEU A 305 -6.92 23.88 -10.77
N ALA A 306 -7.65 24.69 -10.01
CA ALA A 306 -7.03 25.68 -9.12
C ALA A 306 -6.40 24.99 -7.91
N PRO A 307 -5.24 25.47 -7.41
CA PRO A 307 -4.63 24.92 -6.20
C PRO A 307 -5.57 25.06 -5.00
N ALA A 308 -5.85 23.94 -4.34
CA ALA A 308 -6.59 23.90 -3.08
C ALA A 308 -5.64 23.92 -1.87
N THR A 309 -6.19 24.15 -0.69
CA THR A 309 -5.49 23.93 0.58
C THR A 309 -5.97 22.64 1.24
N THR A 310 -5.17 22.09 2.15
CA THR A 310 -5.58 20.93 2.96
C THR A 310 -6.82 21.22 3.81
N ALA A 311 -7.03 22.49 4.21
CA ALA A 311 -8.21 22.91 4.95
C ALA A 311 -9.49 22.83 4.10
N ASP A 312 -9.40 23.07 2.79
CA ASP A 312 -10.54 23.01 1.87
C ASP A 312 -11.06 21.58 1.66
N LEU A 313 -10.20 20.59 1.88
CA LEU A 313 -10.52 19.16 1.74
C LEU A 313 -10.84 18.50 3.09
N ARG A 314 -10.85 19.25 4.19
CA ARG A 314 -11.03 18.71 5.53
C ARG A 314 -12.45 18.17 5.73
N GLY A 315 -12.53 16.94 6.22
CA GLY A 315 -13.77 16.27 6.57
C GLY A 315 -14.16 16.45 8.04
N GLY A 316 -15.27 15.80 8.40
CA GLY A 316 -15.83 15.77 9.74
C GLY A 316 -16.30 14.37 10.12
N ASP A 317 -17.35 14.31 10.94
CA ASP A 317 -18.02 13.05 11.28
C ASP A 317 -18.79 12.46 10.07
N ALA A 318 -19.41 11.30 10.28
CA ALA A 318 -20.15 10.60 9.24
C ALA A 318 -21.31 11.43 8.66
N ALA A 319 -22.01 12.20 9.49
CA ALA A 319 -23.13 13.03 9.05
C ALA A 319 -22.64 14.21 8.20
N HIS A 320 -21.57 14.88 8.63
CA HIS A 320 -20.92 15.95 7.88
C HIS A 320 -20.43 15.45 6.52
N ASN A 321 -19.67 14.34 6.48
CA ASN A 321 -19.16 13.81 5.22
C ASN A 321 -20.28 13.30 4.30
N ALA A 322 -21.36 12.74 4.84
CA ALA A 322 -22.54 12.39 4.04
C ALA A 322 -23.21 13.64 3.42
N GLU A 323 -23.25 14.76 4.14
CA GLU A 323 -23.76 16.02 3.58
C GLU A 323 -22.84 16.57 2.48
N VAL A 324 -21.52 16.48 2.65
CA VAL A 324 -20.56 16.82 1.58
C VAL A 324 -20.81 16.00 0.33
N VAL A 325 -21.07 14.69 0.47
CA VAL A 325 -21.45 13.82 -0.67
C VAL A 325 -22.72 14.34 -1.35
N ARG A 326 -23.77 14.67 -0.59
CA ARG A 326 -25.03 15.18 -1.16
C ARG A 326 -24.82 16.49 -1.92
N ARG A 327 -24.05 17.43 -1.36
CA ARG A 327 -23.72 18.71 -2.01
C ARG A 327 -22.95 18.53 -3.31
N LEU A 328 -21.92 17.67 -3.30
CA LEU A 328 -21.19 17.31 -4.51
C LEU A 328 -22.14 16.78 -5.60
N LEU A 329 -22.99 15.81 -5.24
CA LEU A 329 -23.92 15.17 -6.18
C LEU A 329 -25.06 16.10 -6.63
N ALA A 330 -25.30 17.20 -5.92
CA ALA A 330 -26.17 18.30 -6.35
C ALA A 330 -25.48 19.27 -7.34
N GLY A 331 -24.17 19.10 -7.55
CA GLY A 331 -23.39 19.88 -8.51
C GLY A 331 -22.63 21.06 -7.91
N ASP A 332 -22.59 21.21 -6.59
CA ASP A 332 -21.87 22.32 -5.93
C ASP A 332 -20.42 22.42 -6.44
N PRO A 333 -19.98 23.60 -6.90
CA PRO A 333 -18.59 23.81 -7.30
C PRO A 333 -17.67 23.94 -6.08
N GLY A 334 -16.37 23.73 -6.29
CA GLY A 334 -15.34 24.04 -5.30
C GLY A 334 -14.30 22.92 -5.11
N PRO A 335 -13.36 23.10 -4.17
CA PRO A 335 -12.18 22.24 -4.05
C PRO A 335 -12.47 20.76 -3.86
N VAL A 336 -13.54 20.41 -3.14
CA VAL A 336 -13.98 19.01 -2.97
C VAL A 336 -14.42 18.40 -4.30
N ARG A 337 -15.18 19.16 -5.11
CA ARG A 337 -15.59 18.71 -6.44
C ARG A 337 -14.39 18.48 -7.33
N ASP A 338 -13.43 19.41 -7.33
CA ASP A 338 -12.21 19.31 -8.15
C ASP A 338 -11.39 18.08 -7.78
N ALA A 339 -11.19 17.83 -6.47
CA ALA A 339 -10.49 16.65 -5.99
C ALA A 339 -11.22 15.34 -6.35
N VAL A 340 -12.56 15.33 -6.29
CA VAL A 340 -13.34 14.15 -6.67
C VAL A 340 -13.32 13.91 -8.18
N VAL A 341 -13.46 14.96 -9.00
CA VAL A 341 -13.38 14.83 -10.46
C VAL A 341 -12.02 14.30 -10.89
N LEU A 342 -10.94 14.77 -10.26
CA LEU A 342 -9.58 14.27 -10.50
C LEU A 342 -9.45 12.78 -10.19
N ASN A 343 -9.88 12.34 -9.01
CA ASN A 343 -9.76 10.93 -8.59
C ASN A 343 -10.74 10.00 -9.33
N ALA A 344 -11.97 10.46 -9.62
CA ALA A 344 -12.91 9.72 -10.46
C ALA A 344 -12.39 9.62 -11.90
N GLY A 345 -11.73 10.66 -12.42
CA GLY A 345 -11.10 10.64 -13.72
C GLY A 345 -9.99 9.60 -13.81
N ALA A 346 -9.11 9.51 -12.81
CA ALA A 346 -8.11 8.45 -12.72
C ALA A 346 -8.74 7.06 -12.65
N ALA A 347 -9.81 6.89 -11.86
CA ALA A 347 -10.52 5.63 -11.76
C ALA A 347 -11.14 5.18 -13.10
N LEU A 348 -11.71 6.12 -13.85
CA LEU A 348 -12.25 5.88 -15.19
C LEU A 348 -11.14 5.59 -16.22
N ALA A 349 -9.99 6.27 -16.12
CA ALA A 349 -8.83 6.02 -16.97
C ALA A 349 -8.29 4.59 -16.82
N VAL A 350 -8.14 4.12 -15.58
CA VAL A 350 -7.74 2.72 -15.29
C VAL A 350 -8.79 1.73 -15.78
N HIS A 351 -10.07 2.03 -15.56
CA HIS A 351 -11.17 1.18 -15.99
C HIS A 351 -11.22 1.02 -17.50
N GLU A 352 -11.00 2.11 -18.24
CA GLU A 352 -11.01 2.09 -19.71
C GLU A 352 -9.79 1.38 -20.30
N ALA A 353 -8.62 1.48 -19.63
CA ALA A 353 -7.35 0.87 -20.06
C ALA A 353 -7.01 1.16 -21.53
N SER A 354 -7.21 2.41 -21.96
CA SER A 354 -7.05 2.85 -23.35
C SER A 354 -5.63 2.73 -23.91
N GLY A 355 -4.62 2.59 -23.04
CA GLY A 355 -3.21 2.63 -23.40
C GLY A 355 -2.70 4.04 -23.76
N ALA A 356 -3.53 5.07 -23.56
CA ALA A 356 -3.12 6.46 -23.75
C ALA A 356 -2.11 6.91 -22.68
N ALA A 357 -1.45 8.05 -22.94
CA ALA A 357 -0.62 8.70 -21.95
C ALA A 357 -1.45 9.07 -20.70
N VAL A 358 -0.80 9.11 -19.53
CA VAL A 358 -1.46 9.33 -18.23
C VAL A 358 -2.31 10.60 -18.23
N ASP A 359 -1.76 11.71 -18.71
CA ASP A 359 -2.50 12.99 -18.74
C ASP A 359 -3.70 12.95 -19.69
N ASP A 360 -3.56 12.38 -20.89
CA ASP A 360 -4.66 12.27 -21.85
C ASP A 360 -5.79 11.38 -21.31
N ALA A 361 -5.42 10.24 -20.72
CA ALA A 361 -6.38 9.31 -20.12
C ALA A 361 -7.09 9.93 -18.91
N LEU A 362 -6.34 10.64 -18.06
CA LEU A 362 -6.88 11.36 -16.91
C LEU A 362 -7.84 12.47 -17.34
N ALA A 363 -7.45 13.30 -18.31
CA ALA A 363 -8.29 14.37 -18.83
C ALA A 363 -9.61 13.83 -19.42
N ALA A 364 -9.55 12.75 -20.20
CA ALA A 364 -10.74 12.09 -20.74
C ALA A 364 -11.65 11.54 -19.62
N GLY A 365 -11.05 10.93 -18.59
CA GLY A 365 -11.76 10.48 -17.40
C GLY A 365 -12.42 11.64 -16.64
N MET A 366 -11.73 12.76 -16.45
CA MET A 366 -12.25 13.94 -15.75
C MET A 366 -13.46 14.54 -16.46
N VAL A 367 -13.45 14.59 -17.80
CA VAL A 367 -14.61 15.03 -18.60
C VAL A 367 -15.83 14.16 -18.31
N ARG A 368 -15.66 12.82 -18.31
CA ARG A 368 -16.73 11.87 -17.99
C ARG A 368 -17.22 12.00 -16.56
N ALA A 369 -16.31 12.19 -15.60
CA ALA A 369 -16.63 12.36 -14.19
C ALA A 369 -17.44 13.66 -13.94
N ALA A 370 -17.01 14.78 -14.51
CA ALA A 370 -17.73 16.04 -14.43
C ALA A 370 -19.14 15.93 -15.04
N ALA A 371 -19.25 15.31 -16.23
CA ALA A 371 -20.54 15.08 -16.88
C ALA A 371 -21.48 14.20 -16.02
N ALA A 372 -20.96 13.17 -15.35
CA ALA A 372 -21.76 12.32 -14.47
C ALA A 372 -22.33 13.08 -13.26
N ILE A 373 -21.61 14.08 -12.75
CA ILE A 373 -22.11 14.98 -11.70
C ILE A 373 -23.16 15.93 -12.30
N ASP A 374 -22.82 16.64 -13.37
CA ASP A 374 -23.63 17.75 -13.92
C ASP A 374 -24.95 17.28 -14.53
N THR A 375 -24.99 16.08 -15.10
CA THR A 375 -26.23 15.47 -15.62
C THR A 375 -27.08 14.84 -14.52
N GLY A 376 -26.58 14.75 -13.28
CA GLY A 376 -27.22 14.07 -12.16
C GLY A 376 -27.14 12.55 -12.20
N ALA A 377 -26.36 11.96 -13.12
CA ALA A 377 -26.20 10.50 -13.23
C ALA A 377 -25.55 9.88 -11.98
N ALA A 378 -24.58 10.56 -11.37
CA ALA A 378 -23.95 10.15 -10.12
C ALA A 378 -24.96 10.16 -8.95
N ARG A 379 -25.81 11.20 -8.87
CA ARG A 379 -26.90 11.27 -7.89
C ARG A 379 -27.91 10.13 -8.07
N ALA A 380 -28.36 9.90 -9.30
CA ALA A 380 -29.28 8.81 -9.61
C ALA A 380 -28.68 7.44 -9.28
N THR A 381 -27.36 7.29 -9.39
CA THR A 381 -26.64 6.07 -9.00
C THR A 381 -26.69 5.84 -7.50
N LEU A 382 -26.46 6.88 -6.69
CA LEU A 382 -26.63 6.78 -5.23
C LEU A 382 -28.08 6.43 -4.85
N GLU A 383 -29.07 7.05 -5.49
CA GLU A 383 -30.49 6.77 -5.23
C GLU A 383 -30.85 5.30 -5.55
N ARG A 384 -30.42 4.79 -6.70
CA ARG A 384 -30.59 3.36 -7.05
C ARG A 384 -29.87 2.45 -6.06
N TRP A 385 -28.68 2.84 -5.62
CA TRP A 385 -27.90 2.06 -4.67
C TRP A 385 -28.60 1.95 -3.31
N VAL A 386 -29.11 3.07 -2.77
CA VAL A 386 -29.91 3.07 -1.54
C VAL A 386 -31.15 2.19 -1.69
N ALA A 387 -31.88 2.32 -2.80
CA ALA A 387 -33.07 1.51 -3.05
C ALA A 387 -32.77 0.01 -3.15
N ALA A 388 -31.70 -0.38 -3.86
CA ALA A 388 -31.29 -1.78 -4.04
C ALA A 388 -30.75 -2.42 -2.75
N ALA A 389 -30.16 -1.60 -1.87
CA ALA A 389 -29.56 -2.02 -0.61
C ALA A 389 -30.53 -1.96 0.59
N SER A 390 -31.77 -1.51 0.41
CA SER A 390 -32.77 -1.37 1.48
C SER A 390 -33.32 -2.71 1.99
#